data_AF-A0A7C1IUD3-F1
#
_entry.id   AF-A0A7C1IUD3-F1
#
_cell.length_a   1.000
_cell.length_b   1.000
_cell.length_c   1.000
_cell.angle_alpha   90.00
_cell.angle_beta   90.00
_cell.angle_gamma   90.00
#
_symmetry.space_group_name_H-M   'P 1'
#
loop_
_entity.id
_entity.type
_entity.pdbx_description
1 polymer ?
#
loop_
_entity_poly.entity_id
_entity_poly.type
_entity_poly.pdbx_seq_one_letter_code
_entity_poly.pdbx_strand_id
1 'polypeptide(L)'
;MFLGFTGPNAAGKGEAIKYLVEKHKFIMTSLSDILRDAAKEKGLEPVRENLIAIGNELRETEGAEVLARRTVAKIKNAPQAVIDSIRNPKEAEELRNNLAGFKLIGVTADISIRFERAQKRGRAGDGDTLEEFKAREEKENTDDENAQQLSKCFEIADYTVDNSKGKEELYAQIDAILKKMDYKPYSRPSWDEYFMKMAYLAAERSTCLRHHVGAVMVRENQIISTGYNGAAKGIKDCTQLGCLRDQMGIASGTRHEICRAIHAEQNAIIQAASHSGNTKGAVVYCTHSPCIICAKMLVNAGIKRFVTSNEYPDPSYKELFAEAGVGFEVIARPEMNIQVLD
;
A
#
# COMPACT_ATOMS: atom_id res chain seq x y z
N MET A 1 0.36 5.33 5.21
CA MET A 1 -0.76 5.70 6.12
C MET A 1 -0.29 5.64 7.57
N PHE A 2 -0.55 6.68 8.34
CA PHE A 2 -0.09 6.76 9.74
C PHE A 2 -1.29 6.94 10.68
N LEU A 3 -1.41 6.08 11.69
CA LEU A 3 -2.52 6.12 12.65
C LEU A 3 -1.97 6.30 14.06
N GLY A 4 -2.33 7.39 14.73
CA GLY A 4 -2.04 7.60 16.14
C GLY A 4 -3.16 7.06 17.03
N PHE A 5 -2.81 6.56 18.22
CA PHE A 5 -3.78 6.11 19.21
C PHE A 5 -3.67 6.90 20.51
N THR A 6 -4.81 7.38 20.98
CA THR A 6 -4.98 8.02 22.29
C THR A 6 -6.20 7.47 23.03
N GLY A 7 -6.32 7.77 24.32
CA GLY A 7 -7.46 7.39 25.14
C GLY A 7 -7.11 6.80 26.50
N PRO A 8 -8.10 6.53 27.35
CA PRO A 8 -7.91 6.14 28.75
C PRO A 8 -7.18 4.81 28.97
N ASN A 9 -6.71 4.59 30.20
CA ASN A 9 -6.12 3.31 30.61
C ASN A 9 -7.16 2.19 30.48
N ALA A 10 -6.70 1.01 30.08
CA ALA A 10 -7.52 -0.19 29.87
C ALA A 10 -8.68 -0.07 28.85
N ALA A 11 -8.70 0.97 28.01
CA ALA A 11 -9.69 1.14 26.94
C ALA A 11 -9.57 0.13 25.78
N GLY A 12 -8.40 -0.53 25.64
CA GLY A 12 -8.15 -1.52 24.58
C GLY A 12 -7.41 -1.00 23.34
N LYS A 13 -6.70 0.13 23.44
CA LYS A 13 -5.79 0.62 22.38
C LYS A 13 -4.84 -0.46 21.86
N GLY A 14 -4.19 -1.18 22.79
CA GLY A 14 -3.27 -2.27 22.43
C GLY A 14 -3.94 -3.40 21.64
N GLU A 15 -5.23 -3.65 21.86
CA GLU A 15 -5.99 -4.64 21.10
C GLU A 15 -6.29 -4.15 19.67
N ALA A 16 -6.67 -2.87 19.52
CA ALA A 16 -6.87 -2.26 18.20
C ALA A 16 -5.56 -2.22 17.38
N ILE A 17 -4.45 -1.88 18.03
CA ILE A 17 -3.11 -1.89 17.42
C ILE A 17 -2.73 -3.30 17.00
N LYS A 18 -2.90 -4.30 17.87
CA LYS A 18 -2.61 -5.70 17.56
C LYS A 18 -3.38 -6.16 16.31
N TYR A 19 -4.66 -5.83 16.23
CA TYR A 19 -5.49 -6.12 15.07
C TYR A 19 -4.95 -5.51 13.77
N LEU A 20 -4.55 -4.23 13.80
CA LEU A 20 -3.94 -3.54 12.64
C LEU A 20 -2.60 -4.16 12.23
N VAL A 21 -1.77 -4.56 13.19
CA VAL A 21 -0.48 -5.23 12.92
C VAL A 21 -0.70 -6.62 12.29
N GLU A 22 -1.58 -7.43 12.88
CA GLU A 22 -1.79 -8.82 12.45
C GLU A 22 -2.53 -8.91 11.11
N LYS A 23 -3.65 -8.19 10.97
CA LYS A 23 -4.52 -8.24 9.79
C LYS A 23 -4.02 -7.36 8.66
N HIS A 24 -3.52 -6.16 8.96
CA HIS A 24 -3.21 -5.14 7.97
C HIS A 24 -1.71 -4.84 7.81
N LYS A 25 -0.83 -5.51 8.58
CA LYS A 25 0.63 -5.41 8.48
C LYS A 25 1.17 -4.00 8.74
N PHE A 26 0.54 -3.25 9.64
CA PHE A 26 1.09 -1.99 10.12
C PHE A 26 2.37 -2.23 10.92
N ILE A 27 3.34 -1.33 10.79
CA ILE A 27 4.49 -1.26 11.70
C ILE A 27 4.02 -0.62 13.01
N MET A 28 4.28 -1.27 14.15
CA MET A 28 3.97 -0.70 15.46
C MET A 28 5.16 0.09 15.99
N THR A 29 4.88 1.30 16.49
CA THR A 29 5.82 2.07 17.32
C THR A 29 5.05 2.75 18.45
N SER A 30 5.74 3.10 19.53
CA SER A 30 5.18 3.91 20.61
C SER A 30 6.08 5.10 20.92
N LEU A 31 5.48 6.23 21.28
CA LEU A 31 6.23 7.36 21.83
C LEU A 31 6.98 6.95 23.12
N SER A 32 6.46 5.98 23.86
CA SER A 32 7.12 5.41 25.04
C SER A 32 8.35 4.56 24.69
N ASP A 33 8.49 4.08 23.45
CA ASP A 33 9.69 3.35 23.04
C ASP A 33 10.90 4.28 23.00
N ILE A 34 10.71 5.56 22.63
CA ILE A 34 11.75 6.58 22.73
C ILE A 34 12.26 6.72 24.17
N LEU A 35 11.35 6.69 25.16
CA LEU A 35 11.70 6.77 26.58
C LEU A 35 12.44 5.51 27.05
N ARG A 36 12.04 4.33 26.58
CA ARG A 36 12.69 3.06 26.91
C ARG A 36 14.10 2.98 26.33
N ASP A 37 14.28 3.46 25.10
CA ASP A 37 15.60 3.56 24.46
C ASP A 37 16.50 4.52 25.26
N ALA A 38 15.98 5.71 25.60
CA ALA A 38 16.69 6.69 26.42
C ALA A 38 17.05 6.16 27.83
N ALA A 39 16.16 5.40 28.47
CA ALA A 39 16.44 4.78 29.77
C ALA A 39 17.62 3.81 29.68
N LYS A 40 17.64 2.97 28.64
CA LYS A 40 18.75 2.03 28.39
C LYS A 40 20.07 2.75 28.12
N GLU A 41 20.05 3.84 27.35
CA GLU A 41 21.23 4.67 27.09
C GLU A 41 21.78 5.31 28.37
N LYS A 42 20.90 5.71 29.29
CA LYS A 42 21.26 6.23 30.61
C LYS A 42 21.62 5.14 31.65
N GLY A 43 21.59 3.86 31.27
CA GLY A 43 21.85 2.73 32.18
C GLY A 43 20.78 2.55 33.27
N LEU A 44 19.57 3.06 33.04
CA LEU A 44 18.43 2.97 33.95
C LEU A 44 17.49 1.83 33.54
N GLU A 45 16.96 1.12 34.53
CA GLU A 45 15.88 0.16 34.28
C GLU A 45 14.63 0.89 33.76
N PRO A 46 13.93 0.37 32.71
CA PRO A 46 12.78 1.03 32.08
C PRO A 46 11.49 0.84 32.91
N VAL A 47 11.56 1.15 34.20
CA VAL A 47 10.43 1.17 35.13
C VAL A 47 9.65 2.48 35.00
N ARG A 48 8.36 2.45 35.39
CA ARG A 48 7.42 3.57 35.19
C ARG A 48 7.95 4.92 35.71
N GLU A 49 8.54 4.92 36.90
CA GLU A 49 9.08 6.13 37.54
C GLU A 49 10.21 6.75 36.71
N ASN A 50 11.16 5.94 36.25
CA ASN A 50 12.27 6.37 35.40
C ASN A 50 11.76 6.91 34.05
N LEU A 51 10.79 6.24 33.43
CA LEU A 51 10.23 6.69 32.14
C LEU A 51 9.48 8.03 32.28
N ILE A 52 8.79 8.26 33.40
CA ILE A 52 8.13 9.54 33.68
C ILE A 52 9.18 10.64 33.87
N ALA A 53 10.21 10.39 34.68
CA ALA A 53 11.27 11.36 34.94
C ALA A 53 12.01 11.76 33.65
N ILE A 54 12.42 10.77 32.84
CA ILE A 54 13.05 11.00 31.53
C ILE A 54 12.10 11.76 30.60
N GLY A 55 10.82 11.38 30.59
CA GLY A 55 9.82 12.05 29.77
C GLY A 55 9.64 13.52 30.13
N ASN A 56 9.62 13.86 31.42
CA ASN A 56 9.52 15.25 31.87
C ASN A 56 10.79 16.03 31.53
N GLU A 57 11.96 15.46 31.80
CA GLU A 57 13.26 16.05 31.44
C GLU A 57 13.36 16.38 29.94
N LEU A 58 13.01 15.42 29.07
CA LEU A 58 13.03 15.64 27.62
C LEU A 58 12.04 16.73 27.19
N ARG A 59 10.85 16.79 27.79
CA ARG A 59 9.86 17.81 27.44
C ARG A 59 10.24 19.21 27.91
N GLU A 60 10.87 19.31 29.07
CA GLU A 60 11.40 20.57 29.61
C GLU A 60 12.57 21.09 28.75
N THR A 61 13.45 20.20 28.28
CA THR A 61 14.68 20.58 27.57
C THR A 61 14.51 20.73 26.06
N GLU A 62 13.69 19.89 25.43
CA GLU A 62 13.59 19.77 23.96
C GLU A 62 12.18 20.05 23.41
N GLY A 63 11.22 20.40 24.27
CA GLY A 63 9.83 20.67 23.92
C GLY A 63 8.89 19.47 24.13
N ALA A 64 7.61 19.75 24.35
CA ALA A 64 6.57 18.74 24.60
C ALA A 64 6.43 17.71 23.45
N GLU A 65 6.78 18.10 22.23
CA GLU A 65 6.70 17.32 21.01
C GLU A 65 7.90 16.40 20.74
N VAL A 66 8.95 16.44 21.58
CA VAL A 66 10.22 15.71 21.39
C VAL A 66 10.03 14.23 21.05
N LEU A 67 9.10 13.55 21.73
CA LEU A 67 8.85 12.12 21.51
C LEU A 67 8.21 11.86 20.15
N ALA A 68 7.30 12.74 19.73
CA ALA A 68 6.70 12.70 18.40
C ALA A 68 7.74 12.96 17.32
N ARG A 69 8.55 14.02 17.46
CA ARG A 69 9.62 14.38 16.52
C ARG A 69 10.60 13.22 16.29
N ARG A 70 11.05 12.56 17.37
CA ARG A 70 11.94 11.39 17.29
C ARG A 70 11.26 10.17 16.66
N THR A 71 9.97 9.96 16.95
CA THR A 71 9.17 8.90 16.31
C THR A 71 9.03 9.13 14.81
N VAL A 72 8.71 10.35 14.37
CA VAL A 72 8.64 10.74 12.95
C VAL A 72 9.94 10.37 12.23
N ALA A 73 11.09 10.71 12.80
CA ALA A 73 12.39 10.38 12.20
C ALA A 73 12.59 8.87 11.96
N LYS A 74 12.03 8.02 12.84
CA LYS A 74 12.08 6.55 12.71
C LYS A 74 11.12 5.99 11.66
N ILE A 75 9.94 6.61 11.46
CA ILE A 75 8.84 6.00 10.67
C ILE A 75 8.43 6.77 9.43
N LYS A 76 8.96 7.97 9.16
CA LYS A 76 8.50 8.81 8.02
C LYS A 76 8.54 8.12 6.66
N ASN A 77 9.48 7.19 6.48
CA ASN A 77 9.64 6.41 5.23
C ASN A 77 8.93 5.05 5.27
N ALA A 78 8.24 4.73 6.37
CA ALA A 78 7.44 3.53 6.46
C ALA A 78 6.20 3.65 5.58
N PRO A 79 5.81 2.59 4.85
CA PRO A 79 4.60 2.64 4.03
C PRO A 79 3.34 2.85 4.90
N GLN A 80 3.35 2.27 6.10
CA GLN A 80 2.27 2.39 7.07
C GLN A 80 2.76 2.10 8.49
N ALA A 81 2.29 2.87 9.47
CA ALA A 81 2.61 2.66 10.87
C ALA A 81 1.47 3.09 11.81
N VAL A 82 1.41 2.41 12.96
CA VAL A 82 0.56 2.78 14.10
C VAL A 82 1.44 3.30 15.22
N ILE A 83 1.05 4.43 15.82
CA ILE A 83 1.77 5.12 16.88
C ILE A 83 0.93 5.06 18.16
N ASP A 84 1.41 4.33 19.17
CA ASP A 84 0.76 4.25 20.48
C ASP A 84 1.28 5.29 21.48
N SER A 85 0.51 5.52 22.53
CA SER A 85 0.84 6.35 23.69
C SER A 85 0.95 7.86 23.38
N ILE A 86 0.07 8.38 22.52
CA ILE A 86 -0.06 9.82 22.30
C ILE A 86 -0.89 10.42 23.42
N ARG A 87 -0.29 11.32 24.20
CA ARG A 87 -0.88 11.85 25.44
C ARG A 87 -0.76 13.35 25.60
N ASN A 88 -0.07 14.05 24.70
CA ASN A 88 -0.04 15.52 24.66
C ASN A 88 -0.49 16.04 23.27
N PRO A 89 -1.33 17.09 23.19
CA PRO A 89 -1.76 17.68 21.92
C PRO A 89 -0.60 18.09 20.99
N LYS A 90 0.51 18.61 21.54
CA LYS A 90 1.71 18.98 20.77
C LYS A 90 2.36 17.76 20.11
N GLU A 91 2.31 16.58 20.74
CA GLU A 91 2.76 15.32 20.12
C GLU A 91 1.87 14.96 18.91
N ALA A 92 0.55 15.10 19.05
CA ALA A 92 -0.40 14.82 17.96
C ALA A 92 -0.25 15.80 16.79
N GLU A 93 -0.04 17.09 17.08
CA GLU A 93 0.22 18.12 16.08
C GLU A 93 1.53 17.87 15.33
N GLU A 94 2.61 17.54 16.04
CA GLU A 94 3.90 17.22 15.42
C GLU A 94 3.80 16.02 14.47
N LEU A 95 3.09 14.96 14.88
CA LEU A 95 2.81 13.81 14.01
C LEU A 95 1.96 14.23 12.80
N ARG A 96 0.93 15.05 13.01
CA ARG A 96 0.04 15.54 11.93
C ARG A 96 0.77 16.41 10.91
N ASN A 97 1.71 17.24 11.36
CA ASN A 97 2.47 18.15 10.51
C ASN A 97 3.54 17.43 9.68
N ASN A 98 4.10 16.33 10.20
CA ASN A 98 5.26 15.68 9.58
C ASN A 98 4.97 14.29 8.97
N LEU A 99 3.78 13.72 9.18
CA LEU A 99 3.38 12.45 8.59
C LEU A 99 2.16 12.66 7.68
N ALA A 100 2.38 12.56 6.37
CA ALA A 100 1.34 12.73 5.38
C ALA A 100 0.17 11.75 5.62
N GLY A 101 -1.04 12.29 5.70
CA GLY A 101 -2.25 11.49 5.94
C GLY A 101 -2.37 10.90 7.34
N PHE A 102 -1.65 11.45 8.33
CA PHE A 102 -1.79 11.04 9.73
C PHE A 102 -3.21 11.30 10.26
N LYS A 103 -3.74 10.32 11.00
CA LYS A 103 -5.02 10.42 11.71
C LYS A 103 -4.90 9.93 13.14
N LEU A 104 -5.50 10.67 14.07
CA LEU A 104 -5.54 10.30 15.48
C LEU A 104 -6.87 9.58 15.80
N ILE A 105 -6.79 8.41 16.44
CA ILE A 105 -7.93 7.60 16.85
C ILE A 105 -7.99 7.57 18.38
N GLY A 106 -9.07 8.09 18.95
CA GLY A 106 -9.39 7.97 20.37
C GLY A 106 -10.12 6.66 20.66
N VAL A 107 -9.56 5.82 21.53
CA VAL A 107 -10.21 4.56 21.96
C VAL A 107 -10.68 4.72 23.39
N THR A 108 -11.98 4.53 23.61
CA THR A 108 -12.63 4.60 24.92
C THR A 108 -13.36 3.30 25.26
N ALA A 109 -13.79 3.16 26.50
CA ALA A 109 -14.72 2.14 26.98
C ALA A 109 -15.33 2.60 28.31
N ASP A 110 -16.49 2.05 28.67
CA ASP A 110 -17.12 2.28 29.96
C ASP A 110 -16.12 2.07 31.12
N ILE A 111 -16.17 2.96 32.10
CA ILE A 111 -15.18 2.97 33.17
C ILE A 111 -15.18 1.70 34.02
N SER A 112 -16.36 1.09 34.20
CA SER A 112 -16.51 -0.16 34.94
C SER A 112 -15.81 -1.29 34.20
N ILE A 113 -16.02 -1.37 32.88
CA ILE A 113 -15.35 -2.34 32.00
C ILE A 113 -13.83 -2.13 31.98
N ARG A 114 -13.37 -0.87 31.93
CA ARG A 114 -11.93 -0.55 31.98
C ARG A 114 -11.31 -0.97 33.31
N PHE A 115 -11.99 -0.73 34.42
CA PHE A 115 -11.53 -1.14 35.75
C PHE A 115 -11.42 -2.66 35.87
N GLU A 116 -12.44 -3.41 35.43
CA GLU A 116 -12.38 -4.89 35.41
C GLU A 116 -11.20 -5.41 34.58
N ARG A 117 -10.93 -4.80 33.42
CA ARG A 117 -9.78 -5.15 32.57
C ARG A 117 -8.45 -4.83 33.26
N ALA A 118 -8.37 -3.70 33.96
CA ALA A 118 -7.18 -3.31 34.70
C ALA A 118 -6.90 -4.30 35.85
N GLN A 119 -7.92 -4.68 36.61
CA GLN A 119 -7.81 -5.69 37.67
C GLN A 119 -7.35 -7.05 37.12
N LYS A 120 -7.95 -7.53 36.02
CA LYS A 120 -7.53 -8.79 35.35
C LYS A 120 -6.09 -8.74 34.85
N ARG A 121 -5.60 -7.56 34.46
CA ARG A 121 -4.24 -7.36 33.97
C ARG A 121 -3.19 -7.36 35.09
N GLY A 122 -3.59 -6.98 36.30
CA GLY A 122 -2.77 -7.07 37.51
C GLY A 122 -1.44 -6.30 37.45
N ARG A 123 -1.35 -5.19 36.69
CA ARG A 123 -0.12 -4.40 36.64
C ARG A 123 0.01 -3.55 37.89
N ALA A 124 1.25 -3.42 38.38
CA ALA A 124 1.59 -2.45 39.41
C ALA A 124 1.12 -1.06 38.99
N GLY A 125 0.20 -0.48 39.77
CA GLY A 125 -0.36 0.84 39.48
C GLY A 125 -1.72 0.88 38.78
N ASP A 126 -2.43 -0.26 38.64
CA ASP A 126 -3.81 -0.30 38.12
C ASP A 126 -4.89 0.07 39.17
N GLY A 127 -4.54 0.19 40.45
CA GLY A 127 -5.44 0.64 41.54
C GLY A 127 -6.35 -0.48 42.05
N ASP A 128 -6.64 -0.49 43.35
CA ASP A 128 -7.40 -1.58 43.96
C ASP A 128 -8.91 -1.28 43.98
N THR A 129 -9.29 0.00 43.86
CA THR A 129 -10.67 0.50 43.88
C THR A 129 -11.00 1.36 42.64
N LEU A 130 -12.30 1.48 42.33
CA LEU A 130 -12.77 2.28 41.19
C LEU A 130 -12.48 3.78 41.40
N GLU A 131 -12.55 4.25 42.64
CA GLU A 131 -12.24 5.62 43.05
C GLU A 131 -10.76 5.95 42.80
N GLU A 132 -9.85 5.04 43.19
CA GLU A 132 -8.42 5.20 42.90
C GLU A 132 -8.12 5.17 41.40
N PHE A 133 -8.84 4.34 40.65
CA PHE A 133 -8.71 4.26 39.21
C PHE A 133 -9.11 5.57 38.53
N LYS A 134 -10.24 6.18 38.94
CA LYS A 134 -10.69 7.51 38.50
C LYS A 134 -9.68 8.60 38.83
N ALA A 135 -9.27 8.68 40.10
CA ALA A 135 -8.36 9.72 40.57
C ALA A 135 -6.99 9.69 39.86
N ARG A 136 -6.54 8.51 39.40
CA ARG A 136 -5.30 8.38 38.61
C ARG A 136 -5.46 8.87 37.18
N GLU A 137 -6.61 8.64 36.57
CA GLU A 137 -6.91 9.14 35.22
C GLU A 137 -7.03 10.68 35.21
N GLU A 138 -7.58 11.26 36.28
CA GLU A 138 -7.58 12.72 36.47
C GLU A 138 -6.15 13.28 36.55
N LYS A 139 -5.22 12.57 37.18
CA LYS A 139 -3.80 12.97 37.22
C LYS A 139 -3.09 12.91 35.85
N GLU A 140 -3.64 12.19 34.87
CA GLU A 140 -3.12 12.19 33.49
C GLU A 140 -3.63 13.41 32.67
N ASN A 141 -4.39 14.31 33.29
CA ASN A 141 -4.95 15.51 32.70
C ASN A 141 -4.52 16.75 33.49
N THR A 142 -3.37 17.31 33.13
CA THR A 142 -2.84 18.53 33.76
C THR A 142 -3.06 19.76 32.88
N ASP A 143 -3.12 20.94 33.49
CA ASP A 143 -3.14 22.21 32.74
C ASP A 143 -1.77 22.60 32.19
N ASP A 144 -0.69 22.03 32.73
CA ASP A 144 0.67 22.19 32.19
C ASP A 144 0.76 21.65 30.75
N GLU A 145 1.15 22.53 29.83
CA GLU A 145 1.30 22.25 28.40
C GLU A 145 2.41 21.25 28.08
N ASN A 146 3.36 21.04 28.98
CA ASN A 146 4.47 20.10 28.80
C ASN A 146 4.19 18.73 29.46
N ALA A 147 3.06 18.57 30.15
CA ALA A 147 2.68 17.33 30.80
C ALA A 147 1.59 16.59 30.01
N GLN A 148 1.05 15.49 30.56
CA GLN A 148 0.03 14.70 29.88
C GLN A 148 -1.33 15.42 29.93
N GLN A 149 -2.01 15.46 28.78
CA GLN A 149 -3.30 16.11 28.59
C GLN A 149 -4.20 15.19 27.75
N LEU A 150 -4.51 14.02 28.31
CA LEU A 150 -5.17 12.94 27.59
C LEU A 150 -6.56 13.31 27.05
N SER A 151 -7.36 14.04 27.83
CA SER A 151 -8.69 14.53 27.44
C SER A 151 -8.58 15.48 26.25
N LYS A 152 -7.61 16.40 26.27
CA LYS A 152 -7.35 17.30 25.13
C LYS A 152 -6.93 16.51 23.88
N CYS A 153 -6.12 15.46 24.03
CA CYS A 153 -5.78 14.57 22.91
C CYS A 153 -7.01 13.85 22.34
N PHE A 154 -7.91 13.42 23.22
CA PHE A 154 -9.14 12.73 22.81
C PHE A 154 -10.09 13.68 22.07
N GLU A 155 -10.19 14.94 22.50
CA GLU A 155 -10.99 15.99 21.85
C GLU A 155 -10.52 16.30 20.43
N ILE A 156 -9.20 16.28 20.19
CA ILE A 156 -8.61 16.55 18.85
C ILE A 156 -8.51 15.29 17.96
N ALA A 157 -9.02 14.15 18.43
CA ALA A 157 -9.00 12.90 17.67
C ALA A 157 -9.88 13.01 16.42
N ASP A 158 -9.35 12.55 15.29
CA ASP A 158 -10.08 12.53 14.02
C ASP A 158 -11.23 11.50 14.04
N TYR A 159 -11.06 10.42 14.79
CA TYR A 159 -12.05 9.36 14.97
C TYR A 159 -12.09 8.87 16.41
N THR A 160 -13.25 8.39 16.85
CA THR A 160 -13.44 7.79 18.17
C THR A 160 -14.01 6.39 18.04
N VAL A 161 -13.54 5.47 18.88
CA VAL A 161 -13.99 4.07 18.93
C VAL A 161 -14.35 3.70 20.36
N ASP A 162 -15.53 3.11 20.54
CA ASP A 162 -16.00 2.61 21.84
C ASP A 162 -15.84 1.09 21.93
N ASN A 163 -14.98 0.64 22.83
CA ASN A 163 -14.69 -0.77 23.10
C ASN A 163 -15.46 -1.30 24.32
N SER A 164 -16.66 -0.77 24.59
CA SER A 164 -17.54 -1.30 25.65
C SER A 164 -18.22 -2.61 25.25
N LYS A 165 -18.47 -2.82 23.96
CA LYS A 165 -19.19 -4.01 23.44
C LYS A 165 -18.28 -5.21 23.09
N GLY A 166 -16.97 -5.10 23.35
CA GLY A 166 -16.00 -6.17 23.13
C GLY A 166 -15.25 -6.09 21.80
N LYS A 167 -14.36 -7.06 21.58
CA LYS A 167 -13.33 -7.03 20.53
C LYS A 167 -13.87 -7.02 19.10
N GLU A 168 -14.98 -7.72 18.84
CA GLU A 168 -15.55 -7.81 17.48
C GLU A 168 -16.09 -6.45 17.03
N GLU A 169 -16.80 -5.75 17.91
CA GLU A 169 -17.30 -4.40 17.65
C GLU A 169 -16.15 -3.39 17.54
N LEU A 170 -15.10 -3.54 18.37
CA LEU A 170 -13.87 -2.74 18.24
C LEU A 170 -13.26 -2.90 16.84
N TYR A 171 -13.08 -4.13 16.36
CA TYR A 171 -12.51 -4.38 15.03
C TYR A 171 -13.41 -3.86 13.91
N ALA A 172 -14.73 -4.03 14.02
CA ALA A 172 -15.69 -3.52 13.04
C ALA A 172 -15.65 -1.98 12.94
N GLN A 173 -15.52 -1.28 14.06
CA GLN A 173 -15.35 0.18 14.08
C GLN A 173 -14.01 0.61 13.44
N ILE A 174 -12.92 -0.11 13.70
CA ILE A 174 -11.62 0.13 13.06
C ILE A 174 -11.72 -0.09 11.54
N ASP A 175 -12.32 -1.19 11.09
CA ASP A 175 -12.53 -1.47 9.66
C ASP A 175 -13.39 -0.38 9.00
N ALA A 176 -14.41 0.13 9.71
CA ALA A 176 -15.25 1.22 9.22
C ALA A 176 -14.46 2.54 9.08
N ILE A 177 -13.54 2.84 10.00
CA ILE A 177 -12.63 4.00 9.90
C ILE A 177 -11.69 3.82 8.71
N LEU A 178 -11.03 2.67 8.59
CA LEU A 178 -10.14 2.37 7.45
C LEU A 178 -10.87 2.53 6.11
N LYS A 179 -12.11 2.04 6.02
CA LYS A 179 -12.96 2.20 4.83
C LYS A 179 -13.29 3.67 4.53
N LYS A 180 -13.62 4.47 5.56
CA LYS A 180 -13.87 5.92 5.40
C LYS A 180 -12.63 6.68 4.93
N MET A 181 -11.45 6.19 5.28
CA MET A 181 -10.16 6.75 4.88
C MET A 181 -9.69 6.28 3.49
N ASP A 182 -10.51 5.49 2.77
CA ASP A 182 -10.12 4.80 1.53
C ASP A 182 -8.78 4.06 1.67
N TYR A 183 -8.59 3.41 2.83
CA TYR A 183 -7.35 2.70 3.12
C TYR A 183 -7.14 1.54 2.14
N LYS A 184 -6.04 1.64 1.40
CA LYS A 184 -5.50 0.52 0.62
C LYS A 184 -4.26 0.00 1.34
N PRO A 185 -4.24 -1.28 1.77
CA PRO A 185 -3.06 -1.87 2.36
C PRO A 185 -1.85 -1.67 1.46
N TYR A 186 -0.74 -1.27 2.05
CA TYR A 186 0.51 -1.30 1.30
C TYR A 186 0.82 -2.74 0.92
N SER A 187 0.83 -3.01 -0.38
CA SER A 187 1.22 -4.28 -0.94
C SER A 187 2.27 -4.05 -2.01
N ARG A 188 3.32 -4.87 -1.99
CA ARG A 188 4.23 -4.95 -3.12
C ARG A 188 3.43 -5.51 -4.31
N PRO A 189 3.45 -4.87 -5.48
CA PRO A 189 2.82 -5.43 -6.67
C PRO A 189 3.30 -6.85 -6.92
N SER A 190 2.39 -7.74 -7.32
CA SER A 190 2.80 -9.05 -7.80
C SER A 190 3.64 -8.89 -9.08
N TRP A 191 4.39 -9.92 -9.47
CA TRP A 191 5.13 -9.89 -10.73
C TRP A 191 4.21 -9.66 -11.93
N ASP A 192 3.04 -10.33 -11.95
CA ASP A 192 2.08 -10.17 -13.02
C ASP A 192 1.52 -8.73 -13.07
N GLU A 193 1.24 -8.14 -11.91
CA GLU A 193 0.80 -6.74 -11.81
C GLU A 193 1.89 -5.79 -12.33
N TYR A 194 3.13 -5.96 -11.87
CA TYR A 194 4.28 -5.14 -12.25
C TYR A 194 4.57 -5.17 -13.74
N PHE A 195 4.64 -6.37 -14.34
CA PHE A 195 4.90 -6.51 -15.78
C PHE A 195 3.71 -6.07 -16.65
N MET A 196 2.47 -6.24 -16.18
CA MET A 196 1.31 -5.70 -16.87
C MET A 196 1.29 -4.16 -16.82
N LYS A 197 1.64 -3.52 -15.70
CA LYS A 197 1.82 -2.06 -15.64
C LYS A 197 2.84 -1.57 -16.67
N MET A 198 3.97 -2.27 -16.80
CA MET A 198 4.96 -1.94 -17.83
C MET A 198 4.46 -2.16 -19.26
N ALA A 199 3.60 -3.15 -19.50
CA ALA A 199 2.96 -3.33 -20.80
C ALA A 199 2.04 -2.16 -21.14
N TYR A 200 1.28 -1.63 -20.17
CA TYR A 200 0.52 -0.41 -20.36
C TYR A 200 1.40 0.82 -20.58
N LEU A 201 2.49 0.96 -19.82
CA LEU A 201 3.46 2.03 -20.03
C LEU A 201 4.06 1.98 -21.45
N ALA A 202 4.41 0.80 -21.94
CA ALA A 202 4.87 0.63 -23.32
C ALA A 202 3.79 1.03 -24.34
N ALA A 203 2.52 0.73 -24.06
CA ALA A 203 1.38 1.05 -24.94
C ALA A 203 1.18 2.56 -25.14
N GLU A 204 1.63 3.41 -24.21
CA GLU A 204 1.54 4.87 -24.34
C GLU A 204 2.28 5.40 -25.58
N ARG A 205 3.29 4.67 -26.05
CA ARG A 205 4.03 5.01 -27.28
C ARG A 205 3.34 4.56 -28.57
N SER A 206 2.22 3.86 -28.48
CA SER A 206 1.48 3.41 -29.66
C SER A 206 1.03 4.57 -30.53
N THR A 207 1.17 4.39 -31.83
CA THR A 207 0.72 5.35 -32.85
C THR A 207 -0.50 4.85 -33.61
N CYS A 208 -1.19 3.82 -33.09
CA CYS A 208 -2.39 3.26 -33.71
C CYS A 208 -3.63 4.04 -33.25
N LEU A 209 -4.48 4.44 -34.20
CA LEU A 209 -5.70 5.20 -33.88
C LEU A 209 -6.86 4.35 -33.33
N ARG A 210 -6.77 3.01 -33.38
CA ARG A 210 -7.84 2.11 -32.92
C ARG A 210 -7.60 1.59 -31.51
N HIS A 211 -6.39 1.16 -31.20
CA HIS A 211 -6.03 0.54 -29.92
C HIS A 211 -4.57 0.84 -29.58
N HIS A 212 -4.32 1.30 -28.36
CA HIS A 212 -2.98 1.40 -27.80
C HIS A 212 -2.63 0.07 -27.14
N VAL A 213 -1.76 -0.70 -27.80
CA VAL A 213 -1.34 -2.02 -27.35
C VAL A 213 0.14 -2.00 -27.03
N GLY A 214 0.50 -2.50 -25.85
CA GLY A 214 1.88 -2.71 -25.42
C GLY A 214 2.09 -4.14 -24.93
N ALA A 215 3.33 -4.60 -25.07
CA ALA A 215 3.78 -5.94 -24.70
C ALA A 215 5.16 -5.87 -24.02
N VAL A 216 5.37 -6.70 -22.99
CA VAL A 216 6.64 -6.88 -22.29
C VAL A 216 6.93 -8.38 -22.26
N MET A 217 8.12 -8.76 -22.72
CA MET A 217 8.62 -10.13 -22.67
C MET A 217 9.60 -10.26 -21.51
N VAL A 218 9.41 -11.29 -20.68
CA VAL A 218 10.12 -11.48 -19.42
C VAL A 218 10.60 -12.91 -19.28
N ARG A 219 11.79 -13.10 -18.71
CA ARG A 219 12.29 -14.41 -18.28
C ARG A 219 13.00 -14.25 -16.95
N GLU A 220 12.72 -15.15 -16.01
CA GLU A 220 13.30 -15.09 -14.66
C GLU A 220 13.11 -13.72 -13.98
N ASN A 221 11.93 -13.11 -14.20
CA ASN A 221 11.59 -11.76 -13.75
C ASN A 221 12.51 -10.63 -14.29
N GLN A 222 13.25 -10.89 -15.36
CA GLN A 222 14.03 -9.90 -16.10
C GLN A 222 13.39 -9.61 -17.46
N ILE A 223 13.30 -8.33 -17.82
CA ILE A 223 12.75 -7.90 -19.10
C ILE A 223 13.75 -8.26 -20.20
N ILE A 224 13.28 -8.99 -21.21
CA ILE A 224 14.04 -9.28 -22.44
C ILE A 224 13.83 -8.15 -23.44
N SER A 225 12.58 -7.80 -23.69
CA SER A 225 12.21 -6.79 -24.67
C SER A 225 10.84 -6.20 -24.37
N THR A 226 10.54 -5.09 -25.03
CA THR A 226 9.22 -4.47 -25.03
C THR A 226 8.78 -4.21 -26.46
N GLY A 227 7.48 -4.01 -26.64
CA GLY A 227 6.90 -3.64 -27.92
C GLY A 227 5.61 -2.87 -27.73
N TYR A 228 5.29 -2.04 -28.70
CA TYR A 228 3.99 -1.39 -28.83
C TYR A 228 3.56 -1.46 -30.29
N ASN A 229 2.26 -1.35 -30.56
CA ASN A 229 1.78 -1.37 -31.93
C ASN A 229 2.01 -0.02 -32.63
N GLY A 230 2.64 -0.06 -33.81
CA GLY A 230 3.04 1.13 -34.54
C GLY A 230 3.55 0.80 -35.94
N ALA A 231 3.69 1.81 -36.79
CA ALA A 231 4.24 1.59 -38.13
C ALA A 231 5.70 1.10 -38.08
N ALA A 232 6.19 0.53 -39.17
CA ALA A 232 7.58 0.10 -39.27
C ALA A 232 8.55 1.26 -38.98
N LYS A 233 9.76 0.94 -38.52
CA LYS A 233 10.77 1.93 -38.16
C LYS A 233 11.11 2.82 -39.37
N GLY A 234 11.06 4.14 -39.17
CA GLY A 234 11.50 5.13 -40.16
C GLY A 234 10.44 5.54 -41.20
N ILE A 235 9.19 5.07 -41.09
CA ILE A 235 8.10 5.48 -41.97
C ILE A 235 6.99 6.23 -41.21
N LYS A 236 6.15 6.96 -41.95
CA LYS A 236 4.99 7.68 -41.39
C LYS A 236 3.96 6.70 -40.81
N ASP A 237 3.44 7.03 -39.63
CA ASP A 237 2.49 6.20 -38.90
C ASP A 237 1.02 6.66 -39.07
N CYS A 238 0.09 6.01 -38.35
CA CYS A 238 -1.34 6.30 -38.45
C CYS A 238 -1.75 7.66 -37.86
N THR A 239 -0.99 8.24 -36.92
CA THR A 239 -1.25 9.60 -36.42
C THR A 239 -1.01 10.67 -37.50
N GLN A 240 -0.14 10.36 -38.47
CA GLN A 240 0.18 11.25 -39.59
C GLN A 240 -0.66 10.99 -40.83
N LEU A 241 -1.00 9.72 -41.11
CA LEU A 241 -1.65 9.30 -42.36
C LEU A 241 -3.12 8.90 -42.21
N GLY A 242 -3.64 8.88 -40.98
CA GLY A 242 -4.89 8.21 -40.66
C GLY A 242 -4.77 6.68 -40.71
N CYS A 243 -5.88 6.02 -40.38
CA CYS A 243 -5.97 4.57 -40.32
C CYS A 243 -6.44 3.99 -41.67
N LEU A 244 -5.55 3.27 -42.36
CA LEU A 244 -5.86 2.62 -43.63
C LEU A 244 -7.04 1.64 -43.52
N ARG A 245 -7.17 0.97 -42.37
CA ARG A 245 -8.26 0.02 -42.14
C ARG A 245 -9.62 0.71 -42.01
N ASP A 246 -9.67 1.92 -41.43
CA ASP A 246 -10.91 2.71 -41.36
C ASP A 246 -11.31 3.21 -42.74
N GLN A 247 -10.34 3.70 -43.52
CA GLN A 247 -10.55 4.14 -44.90
C GLN A 247 -11.13 3.02 -45.79
N MET A 248 -10.78 1.76 -45.50
CA MET A 248 -11.24 0.59 -46.26
C MET A 248 -12.44 -0.13 -45.63
N GLY A 249 -13.00 0.38 -44.52
CA GLY A 249 -14.15 -0.25 -43.84
C GLY A 249 -13.84 -1.64 -43.25
N ILE A 250 -12.60 -1.91 -42.85
CA ILE A 250 -12.16 -3.24 -42.37
C ILE A 250 -12.38 -3.33 -40.85
N ALA A 251 -13.24 -4.27 -40.41
CA ALA A 251 -13.52 -4.53 -39.00
C ALA A 251 -12.28 -5.02 -38.22
N SER A 252 -12.20 -4.73 -36.91
CA SER A 252 -11.15 -5.30 -36.04
C SER A 252 -11.22 -6.84 -36.01
N GLY A 253 -10.08 -7.51 -35.85
CA GLY A 253 -10.00 -8.98 -35.90
C GLY A 253 -9.97 -9.62 -37.29
N THR A 254 -9.95 -8.82 -38.36
CA THR A 254 -9.96 -9.34 -39.74
C THR A 254 -8.86 -8.72 -40.61
N ARG A 255 -8.42 -9.42 -41.66
CA ARG A 255 -7.50 -8.88 -42.69
C ARG A 255 -6.27 -8.17 -42.10
N HIS A 256 -5.59 -8.83 -41.16
CA HIS A 256 -4.49 -8.23 -40.40
C HIS A 256 -3.33 -7.76 -41.28
N GLU A 257 -3.11 -8.42 -42.42
CA GLU A 257 -2.08 -8.11 -43.42
C GLU A 257 -2.19 -6.70 -44.02
N ILE A 258 -3.35 -6.05 -43.90
CA ILE A 258 -3.59 -4.68 -44.40
C ILE A 258 -3.20 -3.62 -43.35
N CYS A 259 -3.02 -4.02 -42.10
CA CYS A 259 -2.66 -3.07 -41.05
C CYS A 259 -1.25 -2.49 -41.29
N ARG A 260 -1.13 -1.15 -41.27
CA ARG A 260 0.18 -0.48 -41.29
C ARG A 260 0.99 -0.76 -40.01
N ALA A 261 0.28 -0.96 -38.91
CA ALA A 261 0.91 -1.19 -37.62
C ALA A 261 1.39 -2.63 -37.50
N ILE A 262 2.67 -2.79 -37.18
CA ILE A 262 3.22 -4.00 -36.59
C ILE A 262 2.66 -4.09 -35.17
N HIS A 263 2.21 -5.27 -34.76
CA HIS A 263 1.59 -5.48 -33.45
C HIS A 263 2.63 -5.43 -32.31
N ALA A 264 2.16 -5.21 -31.07
CA ALA A 264 3.05 -5.06 -29.91
C ALA A 264 3.87 -6.33 -29.65
N GLU A 265 3.24 -7.50 -29.76
CA GLU A 265 3.84 -8.82 -29.57
C GLU A 265 4.90 -9.09 -30.65
N GLN A 266 4.61 -8.71 -31.89
CA GLN A 266 5.55 -8.82 -33.01
C GLN A 266 6.78 -7.94 -32.76
N ASN A 267 6.56 -6.68 -32.36
CA ASN A 267 7.66 -5.77 -32.03
C ASN A 267 8.49 -6.27 -30.85
N ALA A 268 7.87 -6.87 -29.83
CA ALA A 268 8.62 -7.48 -28.71
C ALA A 268 9.52 -8.64 -29.20
N ILE A 269 9.02 -9.51 -30.08
CA ILE A 269 9.81 -10.60 -30.69
C ILE A 269 10.95 -10.03 -31.56
N ILE A 270 10.65 -9.05 -32.43
CA ILE A 270 11.63 -8.42 -33.32
C ILE A 270 12.75 -7.75 -32.51
N GLN A 271 12.40 -7.06 -31.43
CA GLN A 271 13.38 -6.42 -30.55
C GLN A 271 14.25 -7.45 -29.84
N ALA A 272 13.67 -8.54 -29.34
CA ALA A 272 14.44 -9.62 -28.71
C ALA A 272 15.44 -10.22 -29.70
N ALA A 273 15.02 -10.48 -30.95
CA ALA A 273 15.90 -10.98 -32.00
C ALA A 273 17.03 -10.01 -32.35
N SER A 274 16.74 -8.70 -32.39
CA SER A 274 17.71 -7.67 -32.78
C SER A 274 18.80 -7.41 -31.74
N HIS A 275 18.55 -7.74 -30.47
CA HIS A 275 19.47 -7.46 -29.34
C HIS A 275 19.92 -8.74 -28.61
N SER A 276 19.87 -9.90 -29.29
CA SER A 276 20.36 -11.20 -28.80
C SER A 276 19.63 -11.77 -27.57
N GLY A 277 18.34 -11.48 -27.42
CA GLY A 277 17.50 -12.03 -26.35
C GLY A 277 16.97 -13.43 -26.69
N ASN A 278 17.32 -14.44 -25.88
CA ASN A 278 16.71 -15.76 -25.97
C ASN A 278 15.28 -15.73 -25.39
N THR A 279 14.29 -15.93 -26.25
CA THR A 279 12.86 -15.88 -25.93
C THR A 279 12.30 -17.21 -25.41
N LYS A 280 13.05 -18.32 -25.53
CA LYS A 280 12.57 -19.64 -25.14
C LYS A 280 12.32 -19.71 -23.64
N GLY A 281 11.14 -20.18 -23.27
CA GLY A 281 10.66 -20.27 -21.89
C GLY A 281 10.16 -18.94 -21.30
N ALA A 282 10.16 -17.85 -22.06
CA ALA A 282 9.73 -16.54 -21.57
C ALA A 282 8.20 -16.47 -21.35
N VAL A 283 7.80 -15.45 -20.59
CA VAL A 283 6.41 -15.03 -20.37
C VAL A 283 6.20 -13.71 -21.12
N VAL A 284 5.07 -13.58 -21.80
CA VAL A 284 4.66 -12.32 -22.44
C VAL A 284 3.48 -11.72 -21.70
N TYR A 285 3.61 -10.49 -21.25
CA TYR A 285 2.54 -9.66 -20.72
C TYR A 285 2.12 -8.70 -21.82
N CYS A 286 0.86 -8.75 -22.26
CA CYS A 286 0.34 -7.86 -23.29
C CYS A 286 -0.96 -7.21 -22.80
N THR A 287 -1.17 -5.95 -23.13
CA THR A 287 -2.42 -5.25 -22.76
C THR A 287 -3.68 -5.92 -23.33
N HIS A 288 -3.57 -6.62 -24.47
CA HIS A 288 -4.67 -7.30 -25.17
C HIS A 288 -4.27 -8.72 -25.55
N SER A 289 -5.25 -9.63 -25.67
CA SER A 289 -4.99 -10.97 -26.18
C SER A 289 -4.48 -10.94 -27.63
N PRO A 290 -3.69 -11.95 -28.06
CA PRO A 290 -3.02 -11.88 -29.33
C PRO A 290 -3.98 -12.23 -30.48
N CYS A 291 -3.77 -11.63 -31.65
CA CYS A 291 -4.38 -12.19 -32.87
C CYS A 291 -3.72 -13.53 -33.24
N ILE A 292 -4.37 -14.31 -34.12
CA ILE A 292 -3.82 -15.61 -34.55
C ILE A 292 -2.41 -15.55 -35.14
N ILE A 293 -2.06 -14.46 -35.82
CA ILE A 293 -0.72 -14.28 -36.40
C ILE A 293 0.32 -14.12 -35.28
N CYS A 294 0.03 -13.27 -34.29
CA CYS A 294 0.92 -13.08 -33.14
C CYS A 294 1.04 -14.38 -32.33
N ALA A 295 -0.07 -15.09 -32.12
CA ALA A 295 -0.09 -16.37 -31.40
C ALA A 295 0.84 -17.41 -32.04
N LYS A 296 0.78 -17.57 -33.37
CA LYS A 296 1.70 -18.47 -34.11
C LYS A 296 3.17 -18.09 -33.92
N MET A 297 3.48 -16.79 -33.95
CA MET A 297 4.84 -16.30 -33.73
C MET A 297 5.33 -16.56 -32.31
N LEU A 298 4.46 -16.36 -31.30
CA LEU A 298 4.77 -16.60 -29.89
C LEU A 298 5.05 -18.08 -29.61
N VAL A 299 4.25 -18.99 -30.18
CA VAL A 299 4.49 -20.44 -30.09
C VAL A 299 5.88 -20.80 -30.65
N ASN A 300 6.19 -20.33 -31.86
CA ASN A 300 7.49 -20.60 -32.49
C ASN A 300 8.67 -19.92 -31.78
N ALA A 301 8.44 -18.79 -31.10
CA ALA A 301 9.43 -18.14 -30.25
C ALA A 301 9.67 -18.90 -28.91
N GLY A 302 8.92 -19.98 -28.65
CA GLY A 302 9.07 -20.80 -27.45
C GLY A 302 8.53 -20.14 -26.19
N ILE A 303 7.53 -19.26 -26.32
CA ILE A 303 6.88 -18.61 -25.17
C ILE A 303 6.11 -19.65 -24.36
N LYS A 304 6.29 -19.62 -23.02
CA LYS A 304 5.67 -20.59 -22.10
C LYS A 304 4.32 -20.12 -21.57
N ARG A 305 4.16 -18.81 -21.37
CA ARG A 305 2.95 -18.21 -20.78
C ARG A 305 2.66 -16.85 -21.42
N PHE A 306 1.39 -16.58 -21.66
CA PHE A 306 0.87 -15.31 -22.14
C PHE A 306 -0.17 -14.79 -21.15
N VAL A 307 0.02 -13.55 -20.69
CA VAL A 307 -0.86 -12.90 -19.72
C VAL A 307 -1.42 -11.62 -20.33
N THR A 308 -2.74 -11.43 -20.24
CA THR A 308 -3.43 -10.23 -20.73
C THR A 308 -4.35 -9.61 -19.71
N SER A 309 -4.73 -8.34 -19.92
CA SER A 309 -5.78 -7.66 -19.14
C SER A 309 -7.03 -7.32 -19.95
N ASN A 310 -6.99 -7.44 -21.28
CA ASN A 310 -8.15 -7.30 -22.14
C ASN A 310 -8.18 -8.45 -23.17
N GLU A 311 -9.37 -8.88 -23.56
CA GLU A 311 -9.53 -9.81 -24.66
C GLU A 311 -9.77 -9.05 -25.98
N TYR A 312 -9.07 -9.48 -27.01
CA TYR A 312 -9.29 -9.08 -28.39
C TYR A 312 -10.40 -9.95 -29.01
N PRO A 313 -11.21 -9.45 -29.97
CA PRO A 313 -12.40 -10.15 -30.45
C PRO A 313 -12.17 -11.51 -31.14
N ASP A 314 -10.94 -11.81 -31.57
CA ASP A 314 -10.60 -13.06 -32.24
C ASP A 314 -10.13 -14.11 -31.22
N PRO A 315 -10.89 -15.19 -30.95
CA PRO A 315 -10.53 -16.20 -29.96
C PRO A 315 -9.68 -17.34 -30.54
N SER A 316 -9.36 -17.34 -31.85
CA SER A 316 -8.72 -18.48 -32.52
C SER A 316 -7.34 -18.85 -31.97
N TYR A 317 -6.67 -17.94 -31.26
CA TYR A 317 -5.41 -18.21 -30.57
C TYR A 317 -5.56 -19.24 -29.43
N LYS A 318 -6.76 -19.40 -28.85
CA LYS A 318 -6.98 -20.24 -27.66
C LYS A 318 -6.69 -21.72 -27.94
N GLU A 319 -7.21 -22.24 -29.07
CA GLU A 319 -6.98 -23.62 -29.50
C GLU A 319 -5.50 -23.88 -29.78
N LEU A 320 -4.85 -22.95 -30.49
CA LEU A 320 -3.41 -23.03 -30.79
C LEU A 320 -2.55 -23.04 -29.51
N PHE A 321 -2.85 -22.18 -28.54
CA PHE A 321 -2.12 -22.15 -27.27
C PHE A 321 -2.31 -23.43 -26.47
N ALA A 322 -3.53 -23.99 -26.46
CA ALA A 322 -3.79 -25.27 -25.80
C ALA A 322 -3.00 -26.42 -26.44
N GLU A 323 -2.99 -26.52 -27.77
CA GLU A 323 -2.23 -27.55 -28.50
C GLU A 323 -0.71 -27.41 -28.27
N ALA A 324 -0.19 -26.19 -28.29
CA ALA A 324 1.23 -25.90 -28.10
C ALA A 324 1.70 -25.93 -26.63
N GLY A 325 0.79 -26.07 -25.67
CA GLY A 325 1.11 -26.04 -24.24
C GLY A 325 1.53 -24.66 -23.71
N VAL A 326 1.04 -23.58 -24.32
CA VAL A 326 1.27 -22.20 -23.86
C VAL A 326 0.20 -21.84 -22.83
N GLY A 327 0.62 -21.54 -21.60
CA GLY A 327 -0.32 -21.08 -20.57
C GLY A 327 -0.94 -19.73 -20.94
N PHE A 328 -2.26 -19.60 -20.83
CA PHE A 328 -2.98 -18.36 -21.10
C PHE A 328 -3.74 -17.89 -19.86
N GLU A 329 -3.59 -16.62 -19.50
CA GLU A 329 -4.28 -16.04 -18.34
C GLU A 329 -4.77 -14.63 -18.63
N VAL A 330 -5.97 -14.34 -18.13
CA VAL A 330 -6.54 -12.99 -18.12
C VAL A 330 -6.54 -12.51 -16.67
N ILE A 331 -5.84 -11.41 -16.41
CA ILE A 331 -5.79 -10.76 -15.11
C ILE A 331 -6.58 -9.45 -15.14
N ALA A 332 -7.00 -8.95 -13.98
CA ALA A 332 -7.59 -7.63 -13.89
C ALA A 332 -6.58 -6.55 -14.33
N ARG A 333 -7.05 -5.50 -15.01
CA ARG A 333 -6.23 -4.33 -15.33
C ARG A 333 -5.70 -3.71 -14.02
N PRO A 334 -4.38 -3.56 -13.85
CA PRO A 334 -3.85 -3.03 -12.61
C PRO A 334 -4.04 -1.51 -12.49
N GLU A 335 -3.93 -0.98 -11.27
CA GLU A 335 -3.92 0.48 -11.06
C GLU A 335 -2.62 1.08 -11.65
N MET A 336 -2.75 2.09 -12.51
CA MET A 336 -1.62 2.70 -13.24
C MET A 336 -0.87 3.77 -12.44
N ASN A 337 -1.28 4.04 -11.20
CA ASN A 337 -0.58 4.98 -10.32
C ASN A 337 0.76 4.37 -9.89
N ILE A 338 1.84 5.12 -10.12
CA ILE A 338 3.18 4.76 -9.63
C ILE A 338 3.34 5.39 -8.25
N GLN A 339 3.55 4.55 -7.23
CA GLN A 339 3.90 5.01 -5.89
C GLN A 339 5.41 5.20 -5.81
N VAL A 340 5.84 6.41 -5.47
CA VAL A 340 7.25 6.78 -5.29
C VAL A 340 7.48 7.26 -3.84
N LEU A 341 8.71 7.12 -3.34
CA LEU A 341 9.09 7.41 -1.94
C LEU A 341 10.09 8.58 -1.82
N ASP A 342 10.19 9.45 -2.84
CA ASP A 342 11.20 10.50 -2.97
C ASP A 342 10.68 11.94 -2.76
#